data_AF-A0A937W2T0-F1
#
_entry.id   AF-A0A937W2T0-F1
#
_cell.length_a   1.000
_cell.length_b   1.000
_cell.length_c   1.000
_cell.angle_alpha   90.00
_cell.angle_beta   90.00
_cell.angle_gamma   90.00
#
_symmetry.space_group_name_H-M   'P 1'
#
loop_
_entity.id
_entity.type
_entity.pdbx_description
1 polymer ?
#
loop_
_entity_poly.entity_id
_entity_poly.type
_entity_poly.pdbx_seq_one_letter_code
_entity_poly.pdbx_strand_id
1 'polypeptide(L)' 'MTLYSPMLSLSAAQTWHDLWQPQRRQHSALIIPLRLLDAAVRYRETQDQRVLLRLPQEERQVLQQLLQEIKP' A
#
# COMPACT_ATOMS: atom_id res chain seq x y z
N MET A 1 -2.99 -21.27 1.62
CA MET A 1 -4.45 -21.03 1.67
C MET A 1 -4.68 -19.57 1.31
N THR A 2 -5.00 -19.29 0.05
CA THR A 2 -5.22 -17.91 -0.44
C THR A 2 -6.59 -17.43 0.03
N LEU A 3 -6.60 -16.43 0.91
CA LEU A 3 -7.82 -15.76 1.34
C LEU A 3 -8.33 -14.90 0.17
N TYR A 4 -9.17 -15.47 -0.69
CA TYR A 4 -9.93 -14.69 -1.66
C TYR A 4 -11.07 -13.98 -0.94
N SER A 5 -10.79 -12.77 -0.48
CA SER A 5 -11.80 -11.85 0.03
C SER A 5 -11.90 -10.66 -0.93
N PRO A 6 -13.11 -10.24 -1.34
CA PRO A 6 -13.28 -9.02 -2.12
C PRO A 6 -12.73 -7.78 -1.38
N MET A 7 -12.64 -7.80 -0.05
CA MET A 7 -11.97 -6.75 0.73
C MET A 7 -10.46 -6.70 0.54
N LEU A 8 -9.81 -7.78 0.09
CA LEU A 8 -8.37 -7.81 -0.17
C LEU A 8 -8.04 -7.57 -1.65
N SER A 9 -9.03 -7.13 -2.43
CA SER A 9 -8.84 -6.75 -3.83
C SER A 9 -8.12 -5.41 -3.96
N LEU A 10 -7.53 -5.18 -5.14
CA LEU A 10 -6.91 -3.89 -5.46
C LEU A 10 -7.91 -2.73 -5.41
N SER A 11 -9.16 -2.95 -5.87
CA SER A 11 -10.21 -1.95 -5.81
C SER A 11 -10.64 -1.63 -4.38
N ALA A 12 -10.66 -2.62 -3.49
CA ALA A 12 -10.91 -2.39 -2.06
C ALA A 12 -9.76 -1.60 -1.41
N ALA A 13 -8.50 -1.93 -1.74
CA ALA A 13 -7.33 -1.19 -1.25
C ALA A 13 -7.34 0.28 -1.70
N GLN A 14 -7.69 0.54 -2.96
CA GLN A 14 -7.90 1.91 -3.48
C GLN A 14 -9.02 2.62 -2.70
N THR A 15 -10.14 1.94 -2.48
CA THR A 15 -11.27 2.50 -1.71
C THR A 15 -10.85 2.87 -0.27
N TRP A 16 -10.08 2.01 0.40
CA TRP A 16 -9.56 2.31 1.74
C TRP A 16 -8.61 3.50 1.74
N HIS A 17 -7.71 3.58 0.77
CA HIS A 17 -6.83 4.72 0.61
C HIS A 17 -7.63 6.01 0.50
N ASP A 18 -8.62 6.06 -0.39
CA ASP A 18 -9.41 7.26 -0.65
C ASP A 18 -10.28 7.65 0.55
N LEU A 19 -10.79 6.67 1.29
CA LEU A 19 -11.59 6.89 2.50
C LEU A 19 -10.77 7.42 3.68
N TRP A 20 -9.49 7.06 3.79
CA TRP A 20 -8.64 7.39 4.94
C TRP A 20 -7.66 8.55 4.68
N GLN A 21 -7.38 8.86 3.42
CA GLN A 21 -6.49 9.97 3.05
C GLN A 21 -6.92 11.33 3.60
N PRO A 22 -8.22 11.71 3.62
CA PRO A 22 -8.67 12.97 4.22
C PRO A 22 -8.34 13.11 5.71
N GLN A 23 -8.31 12.01 6.45
CA GLN A 23 -8.16 11.93 7.91
C GLN A 23 -6.70 11.98 8.33
N ARG A 24 -5.77 11.84 7.38
CA ARG A 24 -4.31 11.86 7.61
C ARG A 24 -3.82 13.06 8.41
N ARG A 25 -4.45 14.23 8.24
CA ARG A 25 -4.07 15.46 8.95
C ARG A 25 -4.49 15.45 10.42
N GLN A 26 -5.62 14.81 10.72
CA GLN A 26 -6.16 14.71 12.08
C GLN A 26 -5.52 13.56 12.86
N HIS A 27 -5.02 12.54 12.15
CA HIS A 27 -4.41 11.36 12.75
C HIS A 27 -3.01 11.14 12.18
N SER A 28 -2.00 11.70 12.86
CA SER A 28 -0.58 11.57 12.45
C SER A 28 -0.12 10.12 12.34
N ALA A 29 -0.71 9.21 13.13
CA ALA A 29 -0.47 7.78 13.06
C ALA A 29 -0.80 7.17 11.67
N LEU A 30 -1.70 7.79 10.90
CA LEU A 30 -2.05 7.32 9.55
C LEU A 30 -1.05 7.74 8.47
N ILE A 31 -0.11 8.63 8.77
CA ILE A 31 0.83 9.19 7.77
C ILE A 31 1.68 8.09 7.10
N ILE A 32 2.20 7.15 7.89
CA ILE A 32 3.04 6.05 7.38
C ILE A 32 2.18 4.99 6.69
N PRO A 33 1.12 4.43 7.33
CA PRO A 33 0.25 3.45 6.69
C PRO A 33 -0.32 3.89 5.34
N LEU A 34 -0.78 5.14 5.23
CA LEU A 34 -1.35 5.66 3.98
C LEU A 34 -0.31 5.80 2.87
N ARG A 35 0.93 6.14 3.22
CA ARG A 35 2.01 6.23 2.22
C ARG A 35 2.41 4.86 1.70
N LEU A 36 2.48 3.87 2.59
CA LEU A 36 2.71 2.48 2.21
C LEU A 36 1.57 1.96 1.34
N LEU A 37 0.32 2.25 1.70
CA LEU A 37 -0.86 1.85 0.94
C LEU A 37 -0.89 2.47 -0.46
N ASP A 38 -0.66 3.79 -0.60
CA ASP A 38 -0.57 4.47 -1.90
C ASP A 38 0.52 3.84 -2.79
N ALA A 39 1.72 3.62 -2.23
CA ALA A 39 2.81 3.00 -2.97
C ALA A 39 2.49 1.56 -3.39
N ALA A 40 1.85 0.79 -2.52
CA ALA A 40 1.44 -0.59 -2.79
C ALA A 40 0.40 -0.66 -3.92
N VAL A 41 -0.63 0.19 -3.86
CA VAL A 41 -1.69 0.25 -4.87
C VAL A 41 -1.11 0.65 -6.23
N ARG A 42 -0.33 1.75 -6.28
CA ARG A 42 0.35 2.18 -7.50
C ARG A 42 1.28 1.12 -8.08
N TYR A 43 2.04 0.42 -7.23
CA TYR A 43 2.89 -0.67 -7.68
C TYR A 43 2.08 -1.82 -8.27
N ARG A 44 0.93 -2.17 -7.67
CA ARG A 44 0.07 -3.24 -8.19
C ARG A 44 -0.61 -2.87 -9.50
N GLU A 45 -0.99 -1.61 -9.68
CA GLU A 45 -1.55 -1.11 -10.94
C GLU A 45 -0.53 -1.04 -12.08
N THR A 46 0.67 -0.51 -11.80
CA THR A 46 1.66 -0.19 -12.84
C THR A 46 2.73 -1.26 -13.02
N GLN A 47 2.94 -2.11 -12.02
CA GLN A 47 4.11 -2.99 -11.86
C GLN A 47 5.46 -2.25 -11.93
N ASP A 48 5.45 -0.92 -11.76
CA ASP A 48 6.66 -0.09 -11.82
C ASP A 48 7.36 -0.03 -10.45
N GLN A 49 8.52 -0.67 -10.35
CA GLN A 49 9.35 -0.66 -9.14
C GLN A 49 9.81 0.75 -8.72
N ARG A 50 9.86 1.71 -9.65
CA ARG A 50 10.27 3.09 -9.35
C ARG A 50 9.33 3.79 -8.37
N VAL A 51 8.08 3.34 -8.28
CA VAL A 51 7.12 3.82 -7.27
C VAL A 51 7.67 3.59 -5.86
N LEU A 52 8.30 2.44 -5.61
CA LEU A 52 8.88 2.08 -4.30
C LEU A 52 10.08 2.96 -3.94
N LEU A 53 10.79 3.49 -4.94
CA LEU A 53 11.95 4.36 -4.74
C LEU A 53 11.57 5.73 -4.16
N ARG A 54 10.28 6.10 -4.21
CA ARG A 54 9.77 7.33 -3.60
C ARG A 54 9.57 7.21 -2.08
N LEU A 55 9.57 5.98 -1.55
CA LEU A 55 9.50 5.74 -0.12
C LEU A 55 10.87 5.94 0.54
N PRO A 56 10.91 6.40 1.80
CA PRO A 56 12.08 6.27 2.68
C PRO A 56 12.57 4.81 2.73
N GLN A 57 13.85 4.61 3.04
CA GLN A 57 14.49 3.30 2.96
C GLN A 57 13.79 2.27 3.86
N GLU A 58 13.42 2.65 5.06
CA GLU A 58 12.75 1.79 6.05
C GLU A 58 11.37 1.37 5.58
N GLU A 59 10.55 2.34 5.14
CA GLU A 59 9.22 2.10 4.58
C GLU A 59 9.28 1.20 3.34
N ARG A 60 10.28 1.42 2.48
CA ARG A 60 10.53 0.62 1.28
C ARG A 60 10.87 -0.82 1.62
N GLN A 61 11.73 -1.05 2.60
CA GLN A 61 12.13 -2.39 3.02
C GLN A 61 10.92 -3.19 3.53
N VAL A 62 10.10 -2.57 4.38
CA VAL A 62 8.85 -3.18 4.88
C VAL A 62 7.95 -3.57 3.71
N LEU A 63 7.70 -2.64 2.78
CA LEU A 63 6.80 -2.91 1.67
C LEU A 63 7.37 -3.97 0.70
N GLN A 64 8.67 -3.98 0.44
CA GLN A 64 9.31 -4.98 -0.40
C GLN A 64 9.21 -6.39 0.20
N GLN A 65 9.39 -6.54 1.51
CA GLN A 65 9.20 -7.82 2.19
C GLN A 65 7.76 -8.34 2.00
N LEU A 66 6.76 -7.48 2.25
CA LEU A 66 5.36 -7.83 2.08
C LEU A 66 5.02 -8.20 0.62
N LEU A 67 5.55 -7.46 -0.35
CA LEU A 67 5.32 -7.75 -1.78
C LEU A 67 6.00 -9.03 -2.26
N GLN A 68 7.12 -9.44 -1.65
CA GLN A 68 7.81 -10.69 -1.98
C GLN A 68 7.16 -11.92 -1.33
N GLU A 69 6.58 -11.77 -0.15
CA GLU A 69 5.77 -12.81 0.50
C GLU A 69 4.48 -13.10 -0.28
N ILE A 70 3.94 -12.11 -1.00
CA ILE A 70 2.81 -12.26 -1.91
C ILE A 70 3.34 -12.60 -3.32
N LYS A 71 4.05 -13.73 -3.44
CA LYS A 71 4.23 -14.38 -4.75
C LYS A 71 2.90 -15.06 -5.15
N PRO A 72 2.51 -15.02 -6.44
CA PRO A 72 1.29 -15.69 -6.90
C PRO A 72 1.32 -17.19 -6.63
#